data_AF-A0A7K2QQB6-F1
#
_entry.id   AF-A0A7K2QQB6-F1
#
_cell.length_a   1.000
_cell.length_b   1.000
_cell.length_c   1.000
_cell.angle_alpha   90.00
_cell.angle_beta   90.00
_cell.angle_gamma   90.00
#
_symmetry.space_group_name_H-M   'P 1'
#
loop_
_entity.id
_entity.type
_entity.pdbx_description
1 polymer ?
#
loop_
_entity_poly.entity_id
_entity_poly.type
_entity_poly.pdbx_seq_one_letter_code
_entity_poly.pdbx_strand_id
1 'polypeptide(L)' 'MNDQSQSPSAAATTRVFIALAPPDDAKEELARELRPSYRTHPDLRWNRIEDWHITLAFLGELPVSAVP' A
#
# COMPACT_ATOMS: atom_id res chain seq x y z
N MET A 1 -19.44 27.96 35.28
CA MET A 1 -19.57 26.51 35.03
C MET A 1 -19.86 26.34 33.56
N ASN A 2 -18.87 25.90 32.79
CA ASN A 2 -18.95 25.15 31.52
C ASN A 2 -17.56 25.19 30.89
N ASP A 3 -16.68 24.40 31.48
CA ASP A 3 -15.43 23.94 30.90
C ASP A 3 -15.79 23.00 29.75
N GLN A 4 -15.88 23.53 28.53
CA GLN A 4 -15.89 22.70 27.34
C GLN A 4 -14.45 22.38 26.99
N SER A 5 -13.88 21.44 27.74
CA SER A 5 -12.68 20.73 27.35
C SER A 5 -13.06 19.88 26.14
N GLN A 6 -12.94 20.49 24.96
CA GLN A 6 -13.13 19.81 23.70
C GLN A 6 -12.00 18.78 23.60
N SER A 7 -12.32 17.51 23.87
CA SER A 7 -11.41 16.40 23.65
C SER A 7 -10.84 16.54 22.23
N PRO A 8 -9.51 16.47 22.03
CA PRO A 8 -8.97 16.53 20.68
C PRO A 8 -9.61 15.40 19.90
N SER A 9 -10.38 15.74 18.86
CA SER A 9 -10.79 14.76 17.84
C SER A 9 -9.54 13.97 17.49
N ALA A 10 -9.54 12.65 17.71
CA ALA A 10 -8.39 11.83 17.36
C ALA A 10 -8.00 12.17 15.92
N ALA A 11 -6.81 12.73 15.73
CA ALA A 11 -6.39 13.20 14.42
C ALA A 11 -6.47 12.01 13.45
N ALA A 12 -7.10 12.21 12.29
CA ALA A 12 -7.21 11.15 11.30
C ALA A 12 -5.80 10.66 10.94
N THR A 13 -5.59 9.33 10.98
CA THR A 13 -4.32 8.70 10.61
C THR A 13 -4.47 7.93 9.29
N THR A 14 -3.35 7.73 8.60
CA THR A 14 -3.25 6.87 7.44
C THR A 14 -1.99 6.01 7.52
N ARG A 15 -2.05 4.83 6.90
CA ARG A 15 -0.90 3.91 6.83
C ARG A 15 0.02 4.29 5.70
N VAL A 16 1.27 4.58 6.03
CA VAL A 16 2.26 5.05 5.07
C VAL A 16 3.38 4.03 4.92
N PHE A 17 3.83 3.87 3.67
CA PHE A 17 5.03 3.12 3.32
C PHE A 17 5.74 3.82 2.16
N ILE A 18 7.03 3.55 2.01
CA ILE A 18 7.84 4.01 0.88
C ILE A 18 7.98 2.85 -0.09
N ALA A 19 7.71 3.10 -1.36
CA ALA A 19 7.72 2.09 -2.40
C ALA A 19 8.57 2.50 -3.59
N LEU A 20 9.21 1.53 -4.22
CA LEU A 20 9.77 1.66 -5.56
C LEU A 20 8.80 1.05 -6.56
N ALA A 21 8.38 1.85 -7.55
CA ALA A 21 7.66 1.35 -8.71
C ALA A 21 8.65 0.67 -9.66
N PRO A 22 8.46 -0.62 -9.99
CA PRO A 22 9.24 -1.26 -11.04
C PRO A 22 8.94 -0.59 -12.39
N PRO A 23 9.92 -0.50 -13.29
CA PRO A 23 9.68 -0.07 -14.66
C PRO A 23 8.74 -1.05 -15.39
N ASP A 24 8.08 -0.59 -16.46
CA ASP A 24 7.04 -1.36 -17.14
C ASP A 24 7.57 -2.67 -17.77
N ASP A 25 8.77 -2.66 -18.33
CA ASP A 25 9.42 -3.85 -18.90
C ASP A 25 9.65 -4.97 -17.87
N ALA A 26 10.05 -4.60 -16.65
CA ALA A 26 10.20 -5.53 -15.53
C ALA A 26 8.84 -6.10 -15.08
N LYS A 27 7.78 -5.27 -15.06
CA LYS A 27 6.42 -5.73 -14.77
C LYS A 27 5.93 -6.73 -15.83
N GLU A 28 6.21 -6.45 -17.11
CA GLU A 28 5.85 -7.34 -18.22
C GLU A 28 6.56 -8.69 -18.08
N GLU A 29 7.87 -8.69 -17.82
CA GLU A 29 8.64 -9.92 -17.61
C GLU A 29 8.04 -10.77 -16.49
N LEU A 30 7.78 -10.17 -15.33
CA LEU A 30 7.13 -10.85 -14.21
C LEU A 30 5.75 -11.39 -14.59
N ALA A 31 4.94 -10.62 -15.32
CA ALA A 31 3.66 -11.10 -15.82
C ALA A 31 3.82 -12.34 -16.71
N ARG A 32 4.87 -12.40 -17.54
CA ARG A 32 5.12 -13.58 -18.38
C ARG A 32 5.42 -14.81 -17.54
N GLU A 33 6.31 -14.67 -16.58
CA GLU A 33 6.79 -15.78 -15.74
C GLU A 33 5.73 -16.28 -14.74
N LEU A 34 4.83 -15.41 -14.28
CA LEU A 34 3.81 -15.78 -13.30
C LEU A 34 2.52 -16.35 -13.91
N ARG A 35 2.33 -16.21 -15.23
CA ARG A 35 1.15 -16.77 -15.95
C ARG A 35 0.87 -18.24 -15.64
N PRO A 36 1.86 -19.15 -15.60
CA PRO A 36 1.63 -20.54 -15.21
C PRO A 36 1.11 -20.66 -13.78
N SER A 37 1.68 -19.89 -12.84
CA SER A 37 1.32 -19.91 -11.41
C SER A 37 -0.12 -19.43 -11.17
N TYR A 38 -0.57 -18.42 -11.90
CA TYR A 38 -1.96 -17.94 -11.83
C TYR A 38 -2.96 -19.03 -12.22
N ARG A 39 -2.60 -19.89 -13.18
CA ARG A 39 -3.47 -21.00 -13.63
C ARG A 39 -3.49 -22.18 -12.65
N THR A 40 -2.37 -22.44 -11.96
CA THR A 40 -2.25 -23.59 -11.05
C THR A 40 -2.72 -23.29 -9.63
N HIS A 41 -2.88 -22.00 -9.29
CA HIS A 41 -3.34 -21.56 -7.97
C HIS A 41 -4.51 -20.56 -8.09
N PRO A 42 -5.67 -21.00 -8.59
CA PRO A 42 -6.84 -20.14 -8.79
C PRO A 42 -7.44 -19.62 -7.47
N ASP A 43 -7.22 -20.33 -6.36
CA ASP A 43 -7.77 -19.98 -5.05
C ASP A 43 -6.98 -18.87 -4.34
N LEU A 44 -5.80 -18.49 -4.86
CA LEU A 44 -5.02 -17.38 -4.33
C LEU A 44 -5.54 -16.05 -4.86
N ARG A 45 -5.63 -15.06 -3.96
CA ARG A 45 -5.86 -13.67 -4.35
C ARG A 45 -4.53 -13.05 -4.82
N TRP A 46 -4.33 -13.03 -6.13
CA TRP A 46 -3.18 -12.39 -6.75
C TRP A 46 -3.35 -10.87 -6.83
N ASN A 47 -2.26 -10.13 -6.59
CA ASN A 47 -2.22 -8.69 -6.86
C ASN A 47 -2.15 -8.44 -8.36
N ARG A 48 -2.84 -7.40 -8.83
CA ARG A 48 -2.73 -6.93 -10.21
C ARG A 48 -1.31 -6.46 -10.49
N ILE A 49 -0.72 -6.90 -11.61
CA ILE A 49 0.68 -6.58 -11.93
C ILE A 49 0.91 -5.07 -12.06
N GLU A 50 -0.10 -4.32 -12.50
CA GLU A 50 -0.04 -2.85 -12.59
C GLU A 50 0.27 -2.20 -11.23
N ASP A 51 -0.28 -2.76 -10.14
CA ASP A 51 -0.19 -2.26 -8.77
C ASP A 51 1.07 -2.78 -8.02
N TRP A 52 1.90 -3.59 -8.68
CA TRP A 52 3.09 -4.15 -8.05
C TRP A 52 4.12 -3.07 -7.75
N HIS A 53 4.67 -3.18 -6.55
CA HIS A 53 5.71 -2.31 -6.04
C HIS A 53 6.63 -3.10 -5.12
N ILE A 54 7.85 -2.58 -4.93
CA ILE A 54 8.78 -3.09 -3.92
C ILE A 54 8.69 -2.16 -2.73
N THR A 55 8.18 -2.65 -1.60
CA THR A 55 8.17 -1.86 -0.36
C THR A 55 9.59 -1.74 0.19
N LEU A 56 10.04 -0.50 0.42
CA LEU A 56 11.36 -0.21 0.97
C LEU A 56 11.32 -0.02 2.49
N ALA A 57 10.26 0.63 3.00
CA ALA A 57 10.05 0.84 4.43
C ALA A 57 8.57 1.00 4.76
N PHE A 58 8.14 0.44 5.89
CA PHE A 58 6.82 0.69 6.50
C PHE A 58 6.96 1.75 7.58
N LEU A 59 6.18 2.82 7.51
CA LEU A 59 6.20 3.91 8.49
C LEU A 59 5.04 3.82 9.49
N GLY A 60 4.07 2.93 9.26
CA GLY A 60 2.93 2.72 10.15
C GLY A 60 1.87 3.81 10.00
N GLU A 61 1.15 4.08 11.08
CA GLU A 61 0.10 5.11 11.14
C GLU A 61 0.74 6.50 11.33
N LEU A 62 0.49 7.41 10.39
CA LEU A 62 0.89 8.81 10.48
C LEU A 62 -0.35 9.71 10.44
N PRO A 63 -0.34 10.88 11.11
CA PRO A 63 -1.39 11.88 10.92
C PRO A 63 -1.52 12.24 9.44
N VAL A 64 -2.75 12.37 8.94
CA VAL A 64 -3.00 12.75 7.53
C VAL A 64 -2.31 14.06 7.17
N SER A 65 -2.18 14.98 8.11
CA SER A 65 -1.48 16.26 7.93
C SER A 65 0.04 16.14 7.71
N ALA A 66 0.64 14.97 7.95
CA ALA A 66 2.06 14.72 7.78
C ALA A 66 2.39 14.11 6.40
N VAL A 67 1.38 13.77 5.59
CA VAL A 67 1.55 13.24 4.24
C VAL A 67 1.38 14.37 3.21
N PRO A 68 2.30 14.54 2.24
CA PRO A 68 2.25 15.59 1.23
C PRO A 68 1.05 15.54 0.30
#